data_AF-A0A6L7LPH3-F1
#
_entry.id   AF-A0A6L7LPH3-F1
#
_cell.length_a   1.000
_cell.length_b   1.000
_cell.length_c   1.000
_cell.angle_alpha   90.00
_cell.angle_beta   90.00
_cell.angle_gamma   90.00
#
_symmetry.space_group_name_H-M   'P 1'
#
loop_
_entity.id
_entity.type
_entity.pdbx_description
1 polymer ?
#
loop_
_entity_poly.entity_id
_entity_poly.type
_entity_poly.pdbx_seq_one_letter_code
_entity_poly.pdbx_strand_id
1 'polypeptide(L)'
;MTPVDPRALRDAFGGFMTGVTVVTTRNPSGAPLGFTANSFSSVSLDPPMLLVCLGRSLSSHGIFATCTHFAVSVLAEGQEGVSNVFASFKGDRFARIAHGADANGIPVIDGAVAQFSCRRTQSISAGDHTILLGQITGFTHGDGLGLGYARGQYFSLGLERAAMVVDSTRRIVAAALVERDGHVLLEEAPGGMRPPQFEFKAPGNLRAAMEARLAGSVRLGSAYSIFDDRPTNTHYTCFLAQATQDCALEGRLVPIEDISGLTFETPAIAALCKRFALEHSTRDFTLYVGDEASGDRHEIR
;
A
#
# COMPACT_ATOMS: atom_id res chain seq x y z
N MET A 1 15.66 -36.55 -14.44
CA MET A 1 15.00 -35.54 -13.58
C MET A 1 13.60 -35.34 -14.10
N THR A 2 12.58 -35.46 -13.24
CA THR A 2 11.20 -35.15 -13.63
C THR A 2 11.12 -33.67 -14.01
N PRO A 3 10.45 -33.30 -15.12
CA PRO A 3 10.24 -31.90 -15.45
C PRO A 3 9.60 -31.17 -14.28
N VAL A 4 10.15 -30.02 -13.90
CA VAL A 4 9.58 -29.18 -12.85
C VAL A 4 8.34 -28.51 -13.42
N ASP A 5 7.19 -28.68 -12.78
CA ASP A 5 5.97 -27.95 -13.13
C ASP A 5 6.16 -26.44 -12.84
N PRO A 6 6.10 -25.56 -13.86
CA PRO A 6 6.28 -24.13 -13.67
C PRO A 6 5.26 -23.49 -12.73
N ARG A 7 4.03 -24.03 -12.64
CA ARG A 7 3.01 -23.51 -11.74
C ARG A 7 3.35 -23.87 -10.29
N ALA A 8 3.63 -25.15 -10.02
CA ALA A 8 4.06 -25.60 -8.70
C ALA A 8 5.34 -24.88 -8.23
N LEU A 9 6.31 -24.63 -9.11
CA LEU A 9 7.52 -23.87 -8.77
C LEU A 9 7.21 -22.42 -8.41
N ARG A 10 6.34 -21.74 -9.17
CA ARG A 10 5.91 -20.36 -8.89
C ARG A 10 5.20 -20.28 -7.54
N ASP A 11 4.32 -21.23 -7.25
CA ASP A 11 3.59 -21.31 -5.99
C ASP A 11 4.56 -21.57 -4.81
N ALA A 12 5.58 -22.40 -5.02
CA ALA A 12 6.65 -22.63 -4.03
C ALA A 12 7.48 -21.37 -3.77
N PHE A 13 7.91 -20.64 -4.81
CA PHE A 13 8.61 -19.35 -4.64
C PHE A 13 7.74 -18.30 -3.94
N GLY A 14 6.43 -18.30 -4.21
CA GLY A 14 5.47 -17.43 -3.53
C GLY A 14 5.36 -17.68 -2.02
N GLY A 15 5.90 -18.79 -1.49
CA GLY A 15 6.00 -19.03 -0.06
C GLY A 15 7.00 -18.13 0.68
N PHE A 16 7.96 -17.53 -0.04
CA PHE A 16 8.89 -16.56 0.54
C PHE A 16 8.26 -15.16 0.49
N MET A 17 8.04 -14.58 1.68
CA MET A 17 7.46 -13.25 1.80
C MET A 17 8.47 -12.18 1.39
N THR A 18 7.99 -11.18 0.66
CA THR A 18 8.83 -10.10 0.10
C THR A 18 8.18 -8.75 0.32
N GLY A 19 8.98 -7.68 0.34
CA GLY A 19 8.45 -6.34 0.09
C GLY A 19 8.17 -6.13 -1.40
N VAL A 20 7.43 -5.08 -1.73
CA VAL A 20 7.16 -4.69 -3.12
C VAL A 20 7.98 -3.45 -3.47
N THR A 21 8.60 -3.46 -4.65
CA THR A 21 9.39 -2.33 -5.15
C THR A 21 8.95 -1.90 -6.53
N VAL A 22 9.20 -0.64 -6.87
CA VAL A 22 9.18 -0.14 -8.25
C VAL A 22 10.60 0.23 -8.65
N VAL A 23 11.06 -0.34 -9.76
CA VAL A 23 12.37 -0.07 -10.33
C VAL A 23 12.20 0.87 -11.51
N THR A 24 12.94 1.96 -11.54
CA THR A 24 12.79 3.04 -12.53
C THR A 24 14.11 3.37 -13.21
N THR A 25 14.03 3.87 -14.43
CA THR A 25 15.16 4.45 -15.18
C THR A 25 14.62 5.45 -16.21
N ARG A 26 15.49 6.00 -17.05
CA ARG A 26 15.10 6.74 -18.25
C ARG A 26 15.66 6.06 -19.49
N ASN A 27 14.91 6.15 -20.58
CA ASN A 27 15.43 5.76 -21.90
C ASN A 27 16.38 6.85 -22.46
N PRO A 28 17.05 6.60 -23.60
CA PRO A 28 17.93 7.58 -24.23
C PRO A 28 17.26 8.91 -24.63
N SER A 29 15.93 8.93 -24.83
CA SER A 29 15.17 10.15 -25.10
C SER A 29 14.77 10.91 -23.82
N GLY A 30 15.17 10.43 -22.65
CA GLY A 30 14.81 10.99 -21.35
C GLY A 30 13.41 10.59 -20.84
N ALA A 31 12.65 9.76 -21.55
CA ALA A 31 11.34 9.32 -21.10
C ALA A 31 11.47 8.34 -19.91
N PRO A 32 10.65 8.49 -18.86
CA PRO A 32 10.72 7.64 -17.68
C PRO A 32 10.18 6.23 -17.99
N LEU A 33 10.86 5.22 -17.47
CA LEU A 33 10.47 3.81 -17.55
C LEU A 33 10.45 3.23 -16.14
N GLY A 34 9.52 2.32 -15.87
CA GLY A 34 9.43 1.67 -14.58
C GLY A 34 8.68 0.35 -14.62
N PHE A 35 9.00 -0.55 -13.70
CA PHE A 35 8.29 -1.80 -13.50
C PHE A 35 8.27 -2.19 -12.01
N THR A 36 7.22 -2.91 -11.63
CA THR A 36 7.12 -3.50 -10.28
C THR A 36 7.98 -4.75 -10.19
N ALA A 37 8.72 -4.89 -9.10
CA ALA A 37 9.50 -6.07 -8.77
C ALA A 37 9.40 -6.41 -7.28
N ASN A 38 9.38 -7.71 -6.97
CA ASN A 38 9.52 -8.22 -5.61
C ASN A 38 10.73 -9.17 -5.48
N SER A 39 11.63 -9.16 -6.47
CA SER A 39 12.88 -9.93 -6.52
C SER A 39 14.08 -9.13 -6.01
N PHE A 40 13.83 -8.07 -5.25
CA PHE A 40 14.83 -7.19 -4.67
C PHE A 40 15.58 -7.89 -3.53
N SER A 41 16.90 -7.68 -3.48
CA SER A 41 17.73 -8.04 -2.32
C SER A 41 18.84 -7.02 -2.09
N SER A 42 19.10 -6.69 -0.82
CA SER A 42 20.38 -6.09 -0.40
C SER A 42 21.51 -7.09 -0.56
N VAL A 43 22.65 -6.67 -1.11
CA VAL A 43 23.76 -7.57 -1.47
C VAL A 43 25.00 -7.33 -0.62
N SER A 44 25.40 -6.07 -0.45
CA SER A 44 26.64 -5.70 0.24
C SER A 44 26.47 -4.35 0.92
N LEU A 45 27.16 -4.15 2.05
CA LEU A 45 27.27 -2.85 2.71
C LEU A 45 28.52 -2.08 2.28
N ASP A 46 29.62 -2.77 2.00
CA ASP A 46 30.87 -2.17 1.51
C ASP A 46 31.50 -3.00 0.38
N PRO A 47 31.46 -2.54 -0.89
CA PRO A 47 30.72 -1.36 -1.34
C PRO A 47 29.20 -1.57 -1.18
N PRO A 48 28.39 -0.51 -1.04
CA PRO A 48 26.96 -0.64 -0.84
C PRO A 48 26.28 -1.08 -2.15
N MET A 49 25.61 -2.24 -2.12
CA MET A 49 25.06 -2.86 -3.32
C MET A 49 23.70 -3.50 -3.08
N LEU A 50 22.87 -3.49 -4.12
CA LEU A 50 21.59 -4.18 -4.20
C LEU A 50 21.45 -4.87 -5.56
N LEU A 51 20.50 -5.82 -5.64
CA LEU A 51 20.09 -6.43 -6.90
C LEU A 51 18.57 -6.43 -7.06
N VAL A 52 18.14 -6.55 -8.31
CA VAL A 52 16.76 -6.85 -8.68
C VAL A 52 16.73 -7.69 -9.96
N CYS A 53 15.79 -8.63 -10.07
CA CYS A 53 15.65 -9.47 -11.27
C CYS A 53 14.64 -8.87 -12.25
N LEU A 54 15.11 -8.58 -13.46
CA LEU A 54 14.37 -8.03 -14.58
C LEU A 54 13.92 -9.17 -15.52
N GLY A 55 12.61 -9.33 -15.74
CA GLY A 55 12.10 -10.31 -16.69
C GLY A 55 12.50 -9.98 -18.14
N ARG A 56 12.97 -10.97 -18.89
CA ARG A 56 13.38 -10.78 -20.30
C ARG A 56 12.21 -10.50 -21.25
N SER A 57 10.99 -10.80 -20.82
CA SER A 57 9.75 -10.52 -21.56
C SER A 57 9.30 -9.05 -21.47
N LEU A 58 9.90 -8.23 -20.60
CA LEU A 58 9.56 -6.82 -20.48
C LEU A 58 9.98 -6.06 -21.74
N SER A 59 9.09 -5.23 -22.28
CA SER A 59 9.41 -4.37 -23.44
C SER A 59 10.55 -3.39 -23.15
N SER A 60 10.70 -2.99 -21.89
CA SER A 60 11.79 -2.13 -21.40
C SER A 60 13.08 -2.89 -21.06
N HIS A 61 13.14 -4.22 -21.26
CA HIS A 61 14.28 -5.04 -20.84
C HIS A 61 15.61 -4.49 -21.35
N GLY A 62 15.71 -4.21 -22.65
CA GLY A 62 16.95 -3.73 -23.27
C GLY A 62 17.45 -2.41 -22.68
N ILE A 63 16.54 -1.51 -22.29
CA ILE A 63 16.89 -0.24 -21.66
C ILE A 63 17.42 -0.48 -20.24
N PHE A 64 16.73 -1.25 -19.42
CA PHE A 64 17.19 -1.55 -18.06
C PHE A 64 18.51 -2.32 -18.06
N ALA A 65 18.67 -3.29 -18.95
CA ALA A 65 19.89 -4.10 -19.06
C ALA A 65 21.14 -3.27 -19.46
N THR A 66 20.96 -2.09 -20.06
CA THR A 66 22.06 -1.23 -20.54
C THR A 66 22.11 0.14 -19.88
N CYS A 67 21.15 0.49 -19.02
CA CYS A 67 21.10 1.78 -18.34
C CYS A 67 22.37 2.03 -17.50
N THR A 68 22.73 3.29 -17.33
CA THR A 68 23.82 3.69 -16.44
C THR A 68 23.35 3.83 -15.01
N HIS A 69 22.14 4.35 -14.82
CA HIS A 69 21.52 4.58 -13.52
C HIS A 69 20.09 4.05 -13.51
N PHE A 70 19.68 3.56 -12.34
CA PHE A 70 18.31 3.18 -12.03
C PHE A 70 18.02 3.53 -10.58
N ALA A 71 16.75 3.63 -10.23
CA ALA A 71 16.34 3.78 -8.84
C ALA A 71 15.40 2.64 -8.43
N VAL A 72 15.36 2.38 -7.13
CA VAL A 72 14.46 1.39 -6.52
C VAL A 72 13.67 2.10 -5.43
N SER A 73 12.34 2.11 -5.55
CA SER A 73 11.44 2.61 -4.52
C SER A 73 10.76 1.43 -3.83
N VAL A 74 11.00 1.24 -2.54
CA VAL A 74 10.33 0.24 -1.71
C VAL A 74 8.99 0.82 -1.29
N LEU A 75 7.89 0.20 -1.73
CA LEU A 75 6.56 0.76 -1.58
C LEU A 75 6.07 0.65 -0.12
N ALA A 76 5.34 1.67 0.33
CA ALA A 76 4.64 1.69 1.61
C ALA A 76 3.32 0.90 1.57
N GLU A 77 2.82 0.51 2.74
CA GLU A 77 1.45 0.02 2.88
C GLU A 77 0.44 1.01 2.25
N GLY A 78 -0.58 0.50 1.55
CA GLY A 78 -1.53 1.34 0.80
C GLY A 78 -1.09 1.73 -0.62
N GLN A 79 0.15 1.42 -1.02
CA GLN A 79 0.64 1.65 -2.39
C GLN A 79 0.43 0.47 -3.36
N GLU A 80 -0.54 -0.41 -3.10
CA GLU A 80 -0.93 -1.50 -4.01
C GLU A 80 -1.33 -0.94 -5.39
N GLY A 81 -2.00 0.22 -5.40
CA GLY A 81 -2.36 0.92 -6.63
C GLY A 81 -1.14 1.28 -7.49
N VAL A 82 -0.05 1.73 -6.86
CA VAL A 82 1.22 2.01 -7.53
C VAL A 82 1.80 0.72 -8.11
N SER A 83 1.91 -0.31 -7.28
CA SER A 83 2.41 -1.64 -7.70
C SER A 83 1.64 -2.17 -8.91
N ASN A 84 0.31 -2.09 -8.89
CA ASN A 84 -0.55 -2.59 -9.96
C ASN A 84 -0.35 -1.81 -11.28
N VAL A 85 -0.19 -0.49 -11.21
CA VAL A 85 0.11 0.36 -12.38
C VAL A 85 1.44 -0.05 -13.01
N PHE A 86 2.50 -0.18 -12.23
CA PHE A 86 3.82 -0.53 -12.74
C PHE A 86 3.97 -2.00 -13.14
N ALA A 87 3.09 -2.88 -12.68
CA ALA A 87 3.07 -4.30 -13.07
C ALA A 87 2.32 -4.56 -14.39
N SER A 88 1.20 -3.86 -14.64
CA SER A 88 0.22 -4.31 -15.65
C SER A 88 -0.33 -3.23 -16.58
N PHE A 89 -0.30 -1.95 -16.20
CA PHE A 89 -0.92 -0.89 -17.00
C PHE A 89 -0.17 -0.66 -18.32
N LYS A 90 -0.93 -0.67 -19.42
CA LYS A 90 -0.46 -0.46 -20.80
C LYS A 90 -0.80 0.97 -21.24
N GLY A 91 -0.05 1.92 -20.73
CA GLY A 91 -0.18 3.35 -21.04
C GLY A 91 0.91 4.14 -20.33
N ASP A 92 0.75 5.46 -20.24
CA ASP A 92 1.67 6.28 -19.46
C ASP A 92 1.47 6.05 -17.95
N ARG A 93 2.36 5.25 -17.37
CA ARG A 93 2.36 4.89 -15.95
C ARG A 93 2.71 6.09 -15.07
N PHE A 94 3.64 6.93 -15.53
CA PHE A 94 4.15 8.07 -14.79
C PHE A 94 3.16 9.25 -14.79
N ALA A 95 2.26 9.32 -15.78
CA ALA A 95 1.13 10.24 -15.74
C ALA A 95 0.10 9.93 -14.63
N ARG A 96 0.14 8.72 -14.04
CA ARG A 96 -0.85 8.28 -13.02
C ARG A 96 -0.32 8.29 -11.60
N ILE A 97 0.99 8.31 -11.42
CA ILE A 97 1.65 8.12 -10.13
C ILE A 97 2.52 9.33 -9.84
N ALA A 98 2.35 9.93 -8.66
CA ALA A 98 3.21 10.99 -8.17
C ALA A 98 4.66 10.48 -8.02
N HIS A 99 5.60 11.25 -8.56
CA HIS A 99 7.01 10.89 -8.56
C HIS A 99 7.88 12.13 -8.60
N GLY A 100 8.95 12.11 -7.80
CA GLY A 100 10.09 13.01 -7.91
C GLY A 100 11.17 12.48 -8.85
N ALA A 101 12.35 13.07 -8.73
CA ALA A 101 13.56 12.59 -9.38
C ALA A 101 14.74 12.64 -8.39
N ASP A 102 15.63 11.67 -8.47
CA ASP A 102 16.85 11.66 -7.69
C ASP A 102 17.91 12.64 -8.25
N ALA A 103 19.08 12.69 -7.61
CA ALA A 103 20.19 13.56 -8.03
C ALA A 103 20.73 13.24 -9.45
N ASN A 104 20.42 12.06 -10.00
CA ASN A 104 20.78 11.65 -11.36
C ASN A 104 19.62 11.86 -12.35
N GLY A 105 18.52 12.48 -11.91
CA GLY A 105 17.31 12.69 -12.68
C GLY A 105 16.45 11.44 -12.86
N ILE A 106 16.75 10.33 -12.18
CA ILE A 106 15.98 9.09 -12.29
C ILE A 106 14.70 9.19 -11.44
N PRO A 107 13.51 8.82 -11.98
CA PRO A 107 12.26 8.93 -11.23
C PRO A 107 12.29 8.12 -9.93
N VAL A 108 11.75 8.67 -8.84
CA VAL A 108 11.52 7.94 -7.59
C VAL A 108 10.06 8.09 -7.19
N ILE A 109 9.46 7.04 -6.63
CA ILE A 109 8.03 7.06 -6.27
C ILE A 109 7.83 7.80 -4.96
N ASP A 110 6.92 8.78 -4.95
CA ASP A 110 6.59 9.55 -3.76
C ASP A 110 5.85 8.66 -2.73
N GLY A 111 6.11 8.87 -1.43
CA GLY A 111 5.53 8.06 -0.35
C GLY A 111 6.08 6.64 -0.22
N ALA A 112 7.18 6.31 -0.92
CA ALA A 112 7.89 5.05 -0.73
C ALA A 112 8.66 5.05 0.61
N VAL A 113 8.63 3.94 1.36
CA VAL A 113 9.33 3.83 2.67
C VAL A 113 10.85 3.87 2.56
N ALA A 114 11.39 3.54 1.39
CA ALA A 114 12.79 3.74 1.07
C ALA A 114 12.98 3.96 -0.42
N GLN A 115 13.97 4.77 -0.77
CA GLN A 115 14.36 5.02 -2.15
C GLN A 115 15.87 4.86 -2.27
N PHE A 116 16.34 4.14 -3.29
CA PHE A 116 17.76 3.91 -3.55
C PHE A 116 18.11 4.40 -4.94
N SER A 117 19.08 5.32 -5.03
CA SER A 117 19.74 5.72 -6.27
C SER A 117 20.88 4.78 -6.57
N CYS A 118 20.90 4.19 -7.76
CA CYS A 118 21.89 3.18 -8.12
C CYS A 118 22.64 3.54 -9.41
N ARG A 119 23.95 3.32 -9.39
CA ARG A 119 24.74 3.13 -10.61
C ARG A 119 24.79 1.65 -10.92
N ARG A 120 24.37 1.27 -12.13
CA ARG A 120 24.44 -0.13 -12.59
C ARG A 120 25.89 -0.58 -12.67
N THR A 121 26.22 -1.67 -12.00
CA THR A 121 27.55 -2.30 -12.04
C THR A 121 27.57 -3.45 -13.03
N GLN A 122 26.55 -4.32 -13.00
CA GLN A 122 26.48 -5.49 -13.85
C GLN A 122 25.04 -5.84 -14.23
N SER A 123 24.90 -6.49 -15.38
CA SER A 123 23.67 -7.16 -15.80
C SER A 123 24.02 -8.61 -16.13
N ILE A 124 23.45 -9.55 -15.39
CA ILE A 124 23.83 -10.97 -15.44
C ILE A 124 22.65 -11.76 -16.01
N SER A 125 22.87 -12.49 -17.10
CA SER A 125 21.83 -13.36 -17.66
C SER A 125 21.56 -14.53 -16.71
N ALA A 126 20.30 -14.74 -16.33
CA ALA A 126 19.89 -15.77 -15.39
C ALA A 126 18.55 -16.40 -15.85
N GLY A 127 18.62 -17.33 -16.79
CA GLY A 127 17.44 -17.98 -17.36
C GLY A 127 16.53 -17.00 -18.12
N ASP A 128 15.25 -16.97 -17.78
CA ASP A 128 14.25 -16.05 -18.32
C ASP A 128 14.30 -14.64 -17.70
N HIS A 129 15.26 -14.39 -16.80
CA HIS A 129 15.51 -13.10 -16.17
C HIS A 129 16.93 -12.59 -16.41
N THR A 130 17.16 -11.33 -16.06
CA THR A 130 18.46 -10.68 -15.95
C THR A 130 18.59 -10.10 -14.55
N ILE A 131 19.63 -10.48 -13.82
CA ILE A 131 19.95 -9.87 -12.53
C ILE A 131 20.58 -8.51 -12.82
N LEU A 132 19.93 -7.45 -12.38
CA LEU A 132 20.44 -6.09 -12.43
C LEU A 132 21.11 -5.79 -11.09
N LEU A 133 22.43 -5.64 -11.11
CA LEU A 133 23.24 -5.33 -9.94
C LEU A 133 23.60 -3.84 -9.94
N GLY A 134 23.37 -3.17 -8.83
CA GLY A 134 23.61 -1.74 -8.68
C GLY A 134 24.44 -1.43 -7.44
N GLN A 135 25.40 -0.52 -7.57
CA GLN A 135 26.03 0.14 -6.44
C GLN A 135 25.18 1.34 -6.04
N ILE A 136 24.85 1.44 -4.76
CA ILE A 136 24.04 2.53 -4.21
C ILE A 136 24.89 3.80 -4.16
N THR A 137 24.40 4.87 -4.76
CA THR A 137 25.04 6.20 -4.79
C THR A 137 24.33 7.21 -3.89
N GLY A 138 23.11 6.92 -3.47
CA GLY A 138 22.32 7.70 -2.52
C GLY A 138 21.09 6.92 -2.08
N PHE A 139 20.54 7.24 -0.92
CA PHE A 139 19.30 6.65 -0.45
C PHE A 139 18.55 7.59 0.49
N THR A 140 17.24 7.38 0.59
CA THR A 140 16.36 7.93 1.63
C THR A 140 15.59 6.78 2.27
N HIS A 141 15.18 6.96 3.52
CA HIS A 141 14.26 6.06 4.19
C HIS A 141 13.28 6.87 5.05
N GLY A 142 12.11 6.31 5.29
CA GLY A 142 11.16 6.73 6.31
C GLY A 142 10.88 5.61 7.30
N ASP A 143 10.12 5.92 8.35
CA ASP A 143 9.77 4.97 9.41
C ASP A 143 8.49 4.17 9.12
N GLY A 144 7.87 4.39 7.96
CA GLY A 144 6.64 3.71 7.52
C GLY A 144 6.83 2.21 7.27
N LEU A 145 5.74 1.46 7.33
CA LEU A 145 5.74 0.02 7.03
C LEU A 145 5.67 -0.21 5.52
N GLY A 146 6.46 -1.17 5.04
CA GLY A 146 6.50 -1.55 3.63
C GLY A 146 5.33 -2.45 3.22
N LEU A 147 4.89 -2.30 1.97
CA LEU A 147 3.91 -3.20 1.36
C LEU A 147 4.50 -4.61 1.21
N GLY A 148 3.84 -5.59 1.81
CA GLY A 148 4.19 -7.00 1.72
C GLY A 148 3.54 -7.71 0.53
N TYR A 149 4.20 -8.75 0.04
CA TYR A 149 3.67 -9.67 -0.96
C TYR A 149 4.05 -11.12 -0.65
N ALA A 150 3.05 -12.00 -0.63
CA ALA A 150 3.19 -13.43 -0.36
C ALA A 150 2.10 -14.21 -1.09
N ARG A 151 2.44 -15.38 -1.63
CA ARG A 151 1.50 -16.32 -2.29
C ARG A 151 0.56 -15.66 -3.31
N GLY A 152 1.07 -14.66 -4.03
CA GLY A 152 0.29 -13.96 -5.06
C GLY A 152 -0.68 -12.90 -4.52
N GLN A 153 -0.55 -12.51 -3.25
CA GLN A 153 -1.42 -11.53 -2.59
C GLN A 153 -0.57 -10.48 -1.86
N TYR A 154 -1.10 -9.25 -1.79
CA TYR A 154 -0.52 -8.21 -0.92
C TYR A 154 -0.89 -8.47 0.54
N PHE A 155 -0.03 -8.05 1.45
CA PHE A 155 -0.32 -7.99 2.89
C PHE A 155 0.32 -6.75 3.51
N SER A 156 -0.23 -6.30 4.63
CA SER A 156 0.32 -5.18 5.43
C SER A 156 0.65 -5.71 6.82
N LEU A 157 1.87 -5.46 7.28
CA LEU A 157 2.32 -5.92 8.59
C LEU A 157 1.59 -5.19 9.70
N GLY A 158 1.24 -3.91 9.50
CA GLY A 158 0.43 -3.14 10.44
C GLY A 158 -0.96 -3.74 10.64
N LEU A 159 -1.64 -4.09 9.54
CA LEU A 159 -2.94 -4.76 9.57
C LEU A 159 -2.88 -6.14 10.19
N GLU A 160 -1.94 -6.98 9.76
CA GLU A 160 -1.85 -8.36 10.22
C GLU A 160 -1.45 -8.44 11.70
N ARG A 161 -0.55 -7.57 12.19
CA ARG A 161 -0.24 -7.51 13.62
C ARG A 161 -1.45 -7.11 14.46
N ALA A 162 -2.20 -6.10 14.02
CA ALA A 162 -3.36 -5.66 14.78
C ALA A 162 -4.52 -6.69 14.71
N ALA A 163 -4.67 -7.39 13.59
CA ALA A 163 -5.58 -8.53 13.42
C ALA A 163 -5.19 -9.75 14.29
N MET A 164 -3.90 -9.97 14.54
CA MET A 164 -3.41 -11.09 15.37
C MET A 164 -3.60 -10.88 16.89
N VAL A 165 -3.90 -9.66 17.34
CA VAL A 165 -4.21 -9.37 18.74
C VAL A 165 -5.69 -9.65 19.06
N VAL A 166 -6.49 -10.04 18.06
CA VAL A 166 -7.93 -10.25 18.25
C VAL A 166 -8.20 -11.57 18.94
N ASP A 167 -8.81 -11.49 20.13
CA ASP A 167 -9.47 -12.64 20.74
C ASP A 167 -10.60 -13.12 19.82
N SER A 168 -10.57 -14.40 19.45
CA SER A 168 -11.51 -15.09 18.54
C SER A 168 -13.00 -15.00 18.93
N THR A 169 -13.32 -14.38 20.06
CA THR A 169 -14.67 -14.16 20.60
C THR A 169 -15.30 -12.81 20.20
N ARG A 170 -14.53 -11.89 19.59
CA ARG A 170 -15.01 -10.55 19.23
C ARG A 170 -15.61 -10.50 17.84
N ARG A 171 -16.58 -9.58 17.65
CA ARG A 171 -17.12 -9.26 16.32
C ARG A 171 -16.05 -8.53 15.52
N ILE A 172 -15.82 -8.91 14.26
CA ILE A 172 -14.83 -8.26 13.40
C ILE A 172 -15.55 -7.34 12.43
N VAL A 173 -15.30 -6.05 12.50
CA VAL A 173 -15.91 -5.05 11.61
C VAL A 173 -14.83 -4.32 10.84
N ALA A 174 -14.97 -4.24 9.51
CA ALA A 174 -14.16 -3.36 8.68
C ALA A 174 -14.98 -2.16 8.24
N ALA A 175 -14.45 -0.96 8.42
CA ALA A 175 -15.08 0.30 8.03
C ALA A 175 -14.22 1.05 7.00
N ALA A 176 -14.83 1.94 6.23
CA ALA A 176 -14.12 2.80 5.28
C ALA A 176 -14.51 4.26 5.45
N LEU A 177 -13.53 5.14 5.68
CA LEU A 177 -13.70 6.59 5.58
C LEU A 177 -13.57 6.98 4.11
N VAL A 178 -14.71 7.03 3.42
CA VAL A 178 -14.77 7.26 1.97
C VAL A 178 -14.82 8.76 1.68
N GLU A 179 -13.72 9.31 1.19
CA GLU A 179 -13.62 10.72 0.82
C GLU A 179 -14.05 10.97 -0.64
N ARG A 180 -14.75 12.09 -0.86
CA ARG A 180 -15.05 12.65 -2.18
C ARG A 180 -15.11 14.17 -2.09
N ASP A 181 -14.25 14.87 -2.82
CA ASP A 181 -14.30 16.34 -2.97
C ASP A 181 -14.40 17.09 -1.63
N GLY A 182 -13.57 16.71 -0.63
CA GLY A 182 -13.57 17.32 0.71
C GLY A 182 -14.74 16.91 1.62
N HIS A 183 -15.53 15.92 1.20
CA HIS A 183 -16.61 15.33 1.99
C HIS A 183 -16.27 13.89 2.35
N VAL A 184 -16.84 13.38 3.44
CA VAL A 184 -16.81 11.96 3.80
C VAL A 184 -18.22 11.37 3.69
N LEU A 185 -18.33 10.16 3.14
CA LEU A 185 -19.58 9.41 3.11
C LEU A 185 -19.87 8.81 4.49
N LEU A 186 -21.05 9.09 5.04
CA LEU A 186 -21.54 8.51 6.29
C LEU A 186 -22.94 7.93 6.10
N GLU A 187 -23.21 6.80 6.74
CA GLU A 187 -24.51 6.14 6.79
C GLU A 187 -25.24 6.50 8.08
N GLU A 188 -26.57 6.56 8.03
CA GLU A 188 -27.40 6.66 9.23
C GLU A 188 -27.47 5.30 9.94
N ALA A 189 -27.22 5.29 11.25
CA ALA A 189 -27.38 4.12 12.10
C ALA A 189 -28.14 4.47 13.39
N PRO A 190 -28.71 3.47 14.09
CA PRO A 190 -29.29 3.70 15.41
C PRO A 190 -28.23 4.32 16.35
N GLY A 191 -28.48 5.53 16.84
CA GLY A 191 -27.57 6.23 17.74
C GLY A 191 -26.69 7.29 17.07
N GLY A 192 -26.66 7.39 15.74
CA GLY A 192 -25.97 8.46 15.03
C GLY A 192 -25.40 8.03 13.68
N MET A 193 -24.56 8.88 13.11
CA MET A 193 -23.87 8.59 11.86
C MET A 193 -22.74 7.58 12.07
N ARG A 194 -22.34 6.89 11.01
CA ARG A 194 -21.11 6.07 10.99
C ARG A 194 -20.52 5.98 9.57
N PRO A 195 -19.25 5.62 9.42
CA PRO A 195 -18.70 5.25 8.10
C PRO A 195 -19.34 3.95 7.59
N PRO A 196 -19.39 3.74 6.26
CA PRO A 196 -19.74 2.45 5.68
C PRO A 196 -18.90 1.32 6.27
N GLN A 197 -19.56 0.26 6.75
CA GLN A 197 -18.88 -0.85 7.44
C GLN A 197 -19.57 -2.20 7.23
N PHE A 198 -18.79 -3.28 7.33
CA PHE A 198 -19.26 -4.65 7.19
C PHE A 198 -18.67 -5.56 8.27
N GLU A 199 -19.44 -6.57 8.67
CA GLU A 199 -19.00 -7.58 9.63
C GLU A 199 -18.39 -8.80 8.90
N PHE A 200 -17.30 -9.32 9.46
CA PHE A 200 -16.51 -10.43 8.92
C PHE A 200 -16.34 -11.54 9.97
N LYS A 201 -16.16 -12.77 9.48
CA LYS A 201 -16.01 -13.95 10.36
C LYS A 201 -14.60 -14.14 10.92
N ALA A 202 -13.60 -13.53 10.30
CA ALA A 202 -12.21 -13.66 10.67
C ALA A 202 -11.44 -12.39 10.28
N PRO A 203 -10.37 -12.03 11.01
CA PRO A 203 -9.62 -10.81 10.76
C PRO A 203 -8.59 -10.95 9.62
N GLY A 204 -8.27 -12.17 9.19
CA GLY A 204 -7.32 -12.42 8.09
C GLY A 204 -7.86 -11.97 6.73
N ASN A 205 -7.00 -11.31 5.94
CA ASN A 205 -7.33 -10.82 4.58
C ASN A 205 -8.51 -9.81 4.53
N LEU A 206 -8.71 -9.06 5.61
CA LEU A 206 -9.84 -8.14 5.77
C LEU A 206 -9.89 -7.07 4.66
N ARG A 207 -8.72 -6.60 4.21
CA ARG A 207 -8.62 -5.61 3.12
C ARG A 207 -9.23 -6.11 1.83
N ALA A 208 -8.84 -7.29 1.35
CA ALA A 208 -9.39 -7.86 0.12
C ALA A 208 -10.89 -8.19 0.27
N ALA A 209 -11.30 -8.64 1.46
CA ALA A 209 -12.71 -8.88 1.75
C ALA A 209 -13.53 -7.59 1.71
N MET A 210 -12.96 -6.49 2.21
CA MET A 210 -13.55 -5.15 2.17
C MET A 210 -13.64 -4.62 0.72
N GLU A 211 -12.57 -4.74 -0.06
CA GLU A 211 -12.55 -4.37 -1.49
C GLU A 211 -13.67 -5.11 -2.27
N ALA A 212 -13.85 -6.40 -2.00
CA ALA A 212 -14.92 -7.19 -2.62
C ALA A 212 -16.33 -6.70 -2.24
N ARG A 213 -16.53 -6.28 -0.98
CA ARG A 213 -17.81 -5.73 -0.51
C ARG A 213 -18.13 -4.36 -1.10
N LEU A 214 -17.12 -3.54 -1.30
CA LEU A 214 -17.26 -2.19 -1.86
C LEU A 214 -17.43 -2.20 -3.39
N ALA A 215 -17.19 -3.35 -4.04
CA ALA A 215 -17.49 -3.61 -5.45
C ALA A 215 -16.96 -2.54 -6.44
N GLY A 216 -15.79 -1.96 -6.16
CA GLY A 216 -15.19 -0.92 -7.01
C GLY A 216 -15.80 0.48 -6.87
N SER A 217 -16.75 0.68 -5.95
CA SER A 217 -17.31 2.00 -5.62
C SER A 217 -16.27 2.93 -4.99
N VAL A 218 -15.18 2.37 -4.47
CA VAL A 218 -14.10 3.14 -3.86
C VAL A 218 -12.74 2.55 -4.22
N ARG A 219 -11.71 3.39 -4.19
CA ARG A 219 -10.30 2.98 -4.12
C ARG A 219 -9.90 2.92 -2.65
N LEU A 220 -9.74 1.71 -2.12
CA LEU A 220 -9.32 1.50 -0.73
C LEU A 220 -7.83 1.87 -0.58
N GLY A 221 -7.53 2.65 0.45
CA GLY A 221 -6.19 3.08 0.83
C GLY A 221 -5.59 2.20 1.93
N SER A 222 -4.71 2.80 2.74
CA SER A 222 -4.11 2.17 3.90
C SER A 222 -5.11 2.01 5.04
N ALA A 223 -4.76 1.13 5.98
CA ALA A 223 -5.44 1.06 7.27
C ALA A 223 -5.19 2.37 8.02
N TYR A 224 -6.25 2.94 8.57
CA TYR A 224 -6.23 4.19 9.29
C TYR A 224 -6.29 4.01 10.80
N SER A 225 -7.18 3.12 11.25
CA SER A 225 -7.40 2.92 12.68
C SER A 225 -7.79 1.49 12.93
N ILE A 226 -7.13 0.85 13.89
CA ILE A 226 -7.42 -0.51 14.31
C ILE A 226 -7.64 -0.46 15.80
N PHE A 227 -8.86 -0.73 16.25
CA PHE A 227 -9.19 -0.53 17.65
C PHE A 227 -10.26 -1.49 18.13
N ASP A 228 -10.22 -1.79 19.41
CA ASP A 228 -11.28 -2.52 20.09
C ASP A 228 -12.29 -1.53 20.69
N ASP A 229 -13.56 -1.70 20.33
CA ASP A 229 -14.69 -1.10 21.02
C ASP A 229 -15.18 -2.12 22.06
N ARG A 230 -14.60 -2.05 23.27
CA ARG A 230 -14.91 -2.98 24.37
C ARG A 230 -16.40 -2.97 24.75
N PRO A 231 -17.08 -1.81 24.86
CA PRO A 231 -18.53 -1.77 25.15
C PRO A 231 -19.38 -2.59 24.19
N THR A 232 -19.05 -2.63 22.90
CA THR A 232 -19.79 -3.40 21.89
C THR A 232 -19.18 -4.77 21.59
N ASN A 233 -18.08 -5.13 22.26
CA ASN A 233 -17.28 -6.33 22.00
C ASN A 233 -16.90 -6.50 20.52
N THR A 234 -16.51 -5.40 19.89
CA THR A 234 -16.23 -5.32 18.45
C THR A 234 -14.79 -4.87 18.20
N HIS A 235 -14.07 -5.60 17.36
CA HIS A 235 -12.78 -5.18 16.81
C HIS A 235 -13.01 -4.48 15.47
N TYR A 236 -12.53 -3.24 15.36
CA TYR A 236 -12.66 -2.42 14.17
C TYR A 236 -11.33 -2.29 13.43
N THR A 237 -11.37 -2.48 12.12
CA THR A 237 -10.32 -2.04 11.20
C THR A 237 -10.93 -1.02 10.24
N CYS A 238 -10.55 0.24 10.38
CA CYS A 238 -10.98 1.32 9.50
C CYS A 238 -9.90 1.61 8.46
N PHE A 239 -10.31 1.72 7.19
CA PHE A 239 -9.46 2.09 6.06
C PHE A 239 -9.76 3.51 5.58
N LEU A 240 -8.74 4.21 5.08
CA LEU A 240 -8.98 5.38 4.22
C LEU A 240 -9.48 4.88 2.86
N ALA A 241 -10.36 5.64 2.20
CA ALA A 241 -10.82 5.32 0.86
C ALA A 241 -11.15 6.58 0.07
N GLN A 242 -11.02 6.52 -1.25
CA GLN A 242 -11.51 7.57 -2.16
C GLN A 242 -12.66 7.03 -2.99
N ALA A 243 -13.78 7.75 -3.06
CA ALA A 243 -14.90 7.38 -3.92
C ALA A 243 -14.45 7.34 -5.39
N THR A 244 -14.89 6.33 -6.14
CA THR A 244 -14.78 6.34 -7.60
C THR A 244 -15.89 7.20 -8.20
N GLN A 245 -15.78 7.52 -9.50
CA GLN A 245 -16.80 8.30 -10.21
C GLN A 245 -18.18 7.64 -10.16
N ASP A 246 -18.20 6.31 -10.20
CA ASP A 246 -19.41 5.47 -10.19
C ASP A 246 -19.72 4.91 -8.79
N CYS A 247 -19.30 5.60 -7.72
CA CYS A 247 -19.56 5.16 -6.36
C CYS A 247 -21.08 4.98 -6.13
N ALA A 248 -21.48 3.74 -5.84
CA ALA A 248 -22.88 3.35 -5.64
C ALA A 248 -23.22 3.09 -4.16
N LEU A 249 -22.33 3.47 -3.24
CA LEU A 249 -22.57 3.32 -1.81
C LEU A 249 -23.69 4.27 -1.36
N GLU A 250 -24.60 3.75 -0.55
CA GLU A 250 -25.64 4.53 0.08
C GLU A 250 -25.06 5.36 1.23
N GLY A 251 -25.69 6.50 1.53
CA GLY A 251 -25.29 7.38 2.62
C GLY A 251 -25.34 8.86 2.25
N ARG A 252 -24.92 9.69 3.20
CA ARG A 252 -24.85 11.14 3.08
C ARG A 252 -23.39 11.58 2.98
N LEU A 253 -23.08 12.39 1.97
CA LEU A 253 -21.82 13.12 1.91
C LEU A 253 -21.87 14.29 2.90
N VAL A 254 -20.93 14.31 3.84
CA VAL A 254 -20.82 15.34 4.87
C VAL A 254 -19.48 16.07 4.69
N PRO A 255 -19.45 17.41 4.66
CA PRO A 255 -18.20 18.16 4.67
C PRO A 255 -17.31 17.72 5.84
N ILE A 256 -16.02 17.49 5.59
CA ILE A 256 -15.12 16.97 6.63
C ILE A 256 -15.01 17.91 7.84
N GLU A 257 -15.11 19.22 7.61
CA GLU A 257 -15.13 20.25 8.66
C GLU A 257 -16.34 20.17 9.60
N ASP A 258 -17.48 19.67 9.11
CA ASP A 258 -18.73 19.56 9.88
C ASP A 258 -18.78 18.31 10.77
N ILE A 259 -17.84 17.37 10.60
CA ILE A 259 -17.79 16.10 11.34
C ILE A 259 -17.82 16.32 12.86
N SER A 260 -17.16 17.39 13.34
CA SER A 260 -17.06 17.68 14.78
C SER A 260 -18.41 17.94 15.46
N GLY A 261 -19.41 18.41 14.69
CA GLY A 261 -20.76 18.72 15.16
C GLY A 261 -21.75 17.56 15.04
N LEU A 262 -21.34 16.41 14.51
CA LEU A 262 -22.23 15.25 14.34
C LEU A 262 -22.29 14.35 15.58
N THR A 263 -23.43 13.67 15.72
CA THR A 263 -23.59 12.54 16.65
C THR A 263 -23.27 11.25 15.91
N PHE A 264 -22.50 10.36 16.54
CA PHE A 264 -22.05 9.09 15.98
C PHE A 264 -22.60 7.88 16.74
N GLU A 265 -22.74 6.75 16.04
CA GLU A 265 -23.30 5.49 16.57
C GLU A 265 -22.68 5.08 17.91
N THR A 266 -21.35 5.18 18.04
CA THR A 266 -20.64 4.92 19.30
C THR A 266 -19.61 6.00 19.60
N PRO A 267 -19.18 6.16 20.86
CA PRO A 267 -18.07 7.04 21.21
C PRO A 267 -16.77 6.71 20.48
N ALA A 268 -16.51 5.42 20.20
CA ALA A 268 -15.33 4.99 19.47
C ALA A 268 -15.36 5.45 18.00
N ILE A 269 -16.53 5.31 17.34
CA ILE A 269 -16.75 5.85 16.00
C ILE A 269 -16.67 7.39 16.01
N ALA A 270 -17.16 8.05 17.05
CA ALA A 270 -17.02 9.50 17.20
C ALA A 270 -15.55 9.93 17.27
N ALA A 271 -14.72 9.22 18.06
CA ALA A 271 -13.29 9.48 18.19
C ALA A 271 -12.56 9.26 16.86
N LEU A 272 -12.85 8.17 16.16
CA LEU A 272 -12.33 7.85 14.83
C LEU A 272 -12.59 8.99 13.83
N CYS A 273 -13.86 9.40 13.68
CA CYS A 273 -14.26 10.41 12.71
C CYS A 273 -13.70 11.80 13.08
N LYS A 274 -13.74 12.19 14.36
CA LYS A 274 -13.17 13.46 14.80
C LYS A 274 -11.65 13.53 14.59
N ARG A 275 -10.94 12.41 14.81
CA ARG A 275 -9.51 12.32 14.48
C ARG A 275 -9.28 12.51 12.99
N PHE A 276 -10.05 11.83 12.16
CA PHE A 276 -9.97 11.97 10.70
C PHE A 276 -10.15 13.43 10.25
N ALA A 277 -11.15 14.14 10.79
CA ALA A 277 -11.37 15.55 10.49
C ALA A 277 -10.18 16.44 10.88
N LEU A 278 -9.60 16.19 12.06
CA LEU A 278 -8.43 16.93 12.55
C LEU A 278 -7.21 16.67 11.66
N GLU A 279 -6.91 15.40 11.36
CA GLU A 279 -5.74 14.98 10.56
C GLU A 279 -5.86 15.41 9.09
N HIS A 280 -7.08 15.46 8.54
CA HIS A 280 -7.32 16.00 7.20
C HIS A 280 -6.96 17.49 7.10
N SER A 281 -7.27 18.28 8.14
CA SER A 281 -6.91 19.70 8.21
C SER A 281 -5.39 19.93 8.27
N THR A 282 -4.63 18.99 8.83
CA THR A 282 -3.17 19.07 8.97
C THR A 282 -2.40 18.33 7.88
N ARG A 283 -3.09 17.53 7.05
CA ARG A 283 -2.51 16.62 6.03
C ARG A 283 -1.48 15.62 6.60
N ASP A 284 -1.67 15.17 7.82
CA ASP A 284 -0.76 14.21 8.48
C ASP A 284 -1.59 13.08 9.07
N PHE A 285 -1.60 11.93 8.41
CA PHE A 285 -2.39 10.77 8.82
C PHE A 285 -1.55 9.79 9.61
N THR A 286 -2.08 9.29 10.73
CA THR A 286 -1.40 8.30 11.56
C THR A 286 -2.26 7.07 11.81
N LEU A 287 -1.64 5.89 11.76
CA LEU A 287 -2.23 4.61 12.08
C LEU A 287 -2.37 4.57 13.58
N TYR A 288 -3.60 4.48 14.04
CA TYR A 288 -3.88 4.26 15.45
C TYR A 288 -4.10 2.79 15.70
N VAL A 289 -3.44 2.25 16.72
CA VAL A 289 -3.67 0.90 17.22
C VAL A 289 -3.97 0.99 18.72
N GLY A 290 -5.16 0.55 19.15
CA GLY A 290 -5.54 0.66 20.56
C GLY A 290 -6.94 0.18 20.89
N ASP A 291 -7.59 0.85 21.84
CA ASP A 291 -8.98 0.64 22.23
C ASP A 291 -9.77 1.95 22.14
N GLU A 292 -11.05 1.92 22.56
CA GLU A 292 -11.94 3.08 22.51
C GLU A 292 -11.49 4.27 23.38
N ALA A 293 -10.50 4.08 24.26
CA ALA A 293 -10.04 5.07 25.23
C ALA A 293 -8.54 5.43 25.08
N SER A 294 -7.69 4.50 24.63
CA SER A 294 -6.24 4.66 24.60
C SER A 294 -5.56 3.79 23.53
N GLY A 295 -4.45 4.28 22.95
CA GLY A 295 -3.73 3.56 21.90
C GLY A 295 -2.47 4.27 21.43
N ASP A 296 -1.65 3.53 20.68
CA ASP A 296 -0.42 4.00 20.06
C ASP A 296 -0.70 4.59 18.67
N ARG A 297 0.10 5.59 18.29
CA ARG A 297 0.04 6.23 16.97
C ARG A 297 1.32 5.94 16.21
N HIS A 298 1.18 5.53 14.96
CA HIS A 298 2.28 5.24 14.04
C HIS A 298 2.09 6.10 12.79
N GLU A 299 3.13 6.78 12.29
CA GLU A 299 2.99 7.62 11.09
C GLU A 299 2.56 6.77 9.86
N ILE A 300 1.48 7.18 9.17
CA ILE A 300 1.12 6.69 7.83
C ILE A 300 1.57 7.77 6.84
N ARG A 301 2.82 7.72 6.41
CA ARG A 301 3.34 8.63 5.38
C ARG A 301 3.66 7.89 4.10
#